data_AF-E6TWW6-F1
#
_entry.id   AF-E6TWW6-F1
#
_cell.length_a   1.000
_cell.length_b   1.000
_cell.length_c   1.000
_cell.angle_alpha   90.00
_cell.angle_beta   90.00
_cell.angle_gamma   90.00
#
_symmetry.space_group_name_H-M   'P 1'
#
loop_
_entity.id
_entity.type
_entity.pdbx_description
1 polymer ?
#
loop_
_entity_poly.entity_id
_entity_poly.type
_entity_poly.pdbx_seq_one_letter_code
_entity_poly.pdbx_strand_id
1 'polypeptide(L)'
;MSVLPKLSIDYNKEYAIKMSEEIIMLNPTEFQHFKQGESNNISWKWMHLPMKTEGKQLSKIVLHNKCDLPLHVTNLIRFETNSKADIPLVYYSVSKSAIILYDGKDYRLFGSISDQGKCGKFSTRLINMDNWARGTTLPFQPLTKGSNGWGMEFDFILPSHSSTFFYEWELKSEHLYEIEELHSQYQLLLGEKVHSNK
;
A
#
# COMPACT_ATOMS: atom_id res chain seq x y z
N MET A 1 17.17 -1.34 -33.98
CA MET A 1 16.69 -0.06 -33.41
C MET A 1 16.44 -0.29 -31.93
N SER A 2 17.14 0.44 -31.06
CA SER A 2 17.12 0.24 -29.61
C SER A 2 15.81 0.73 -29.01
N VAL A 3 15.07 -0.16 -28.38
CA VAL A 3 13.91 0.19 -27.56
C VAL A 3 14.47 0.75 -26.24
N LEU A 4 14.19 2.03 -25.98
CA LEU A 4 14.58 2.75 -24.78
C LEU A 4 14.24 1.95 -23.51
N PRO A 5 15.05 2.02 -22.44
CA PRO A 5 14.69 1.39 -21.18
C PRO A 5 13.45 2.09 -20.64
N LYS A 6 12.31 1.40 -20.64
CA LYS A 6 11.12 1.90 -19.93
C LYS A 6 11.46 2.04 -18.46
N LEU A 7 11.24 3.24 -17.94
CA LEU A 7 11.42 3.61 -16.54
C LEU A 7 10.55 2.71 -15.66
N SER A 8 11.10 2.29 -14.53
CA SER A 8 10.35 1.58 -13.48
C SER A 8 9.15 2.43 -13.04
N ILE A 9 7.98 1.84 -12.80
CA ILE A 9 6.76 2.64 -12.55
C ILE A 9 6.91 3.57 -11.33
N ASP A 10 6.56 4.84 -11.54
CA ASP A 10 6.46 5.84 -10.48
C ASP A 10 5.04 5.90 -9.93
N TYR A 11 4.93 6.03 -8.60
CA TYR A 11 3.66 6.10 -7.89
C TYR A 11 3.75 7.08 -6.72
N ASN A 12 2.61 7.62 -6.32
CA ASN A 12 2.44 8.36 -5.08
C ASN A 12 1.98 7.41 -3.98
N LYS A 13 2.52 7.61 -2.77
CA LYS A 13 2.11 6.91 -1.55
C LYS A 13 1.40 7.91 -0.64
N GLU A 14 0.28 7.49 -0.06
CA GLU A 14 -0.52 8.29 0.88
C GLU A 14 -0.94 7.41 2.05
N TYR A 15 -0.99 7.98 3.25
CA TYR A 15 -1.64 7.35 4.40
C TYR A 15 -2.91 8.13 4.74
N ALA A 16 -4.00 7.42 4.99
CA ALA A 16 -5.24 7.99 5.50
C ALA A 16 -5.58 7.33 6.84
N ILE A 17 -5.67 8.11 7.90
CA ILE A 17 -6.09 7.65 9.22
C ILE A 17 -7.51 8.15 9.45
N LYS A 18 -8.47 7.23 9.48
CA LYS A 18 -9.88 7.52 9.72
C LYS A 18 -10.28 7.14 11.14
N MET A 19 -11.02 8.04 11.76
CA MET A 19 -11.74 7.90 13.02
C MET A 19 -13.20 8.30 12.77
N SER A 20 -14.10 8.09 13.73
CA SER A 20 -15.56 8.25 13.55
C SER A 20 -15.99 9.58 12.91
N GLU A 21 -15.28 10.68 13.17
CA GLU A 21 -15.64 12.02 12.68
C GLU A 21 -14.47 12.75 11.97
N GLU A 22 -13.34 12.07 11.78
CA GLU A 22 -12.12 12.72 11.32
C GLU A 22 -11.32 11.81 10.38
N ILE A 23 -10.72 12.42 9.35
CA ILE A 23 -9.74 11.76 8.47
C ILE A 23 -8.48 12.62 8.41
N ILE A 24 -7.35 12.03 8.74
CA ILE A 24 -6.02 12.64 8.63
C ILE A 24 -5.32 12.05 7.41
N MET A 25 -4.88 12.92 6.49
CA MET A 25 -4.14 12.54 5.28
C MET A 25 -2.65 12.86 5.47
N LEU A 26 -1.77 11.91 5.16
CA LEU A 26 -0.32 12.05 5.25
C LEU A 26 0.32 11.71 3.90
N ASN A 27 1.13 12.63 3.36
CA ASN A 27 1.87 12.47 2.11
C ASN A 27 3.37 12.37 2.38
N PRO A 28 3.95 11.15 2.41
CA PRO A 28 5.35 10.93 2.79
C PRO A 28 6.37 11.56 1.85
N THR A 29 6.00 11.78 0.59
CA THR A 29 6.84 12.46 -0.41
C THR A 29 7.17 13.90 0.00
N GLU A 30 6.35 14.52 0.85
CA GLU A 30 6.59 15.85 1.42
C GLU A 30 7.46 15.81 2.69
N PHE A 31 7.78 14.62 3.20
CA PHE A 31 8.49 14.43 4.46
C PHE A 31 9.97 14.15 4.18
N GLN A 32 10.87 14.86 4.87
CA GLN A 32 12.30 14.63 4.69
C GLN A 32 12.71 13.27 5.28
N HIS A 33 12.56 13.09 6.59
CA HIS A 33 13.00 11.89 7.33
C HIS A 33 11.97 11.47 8.38
N PHE A 34 11.31 12.45 8.99
CA PHE A 34 10.18 12.21 9.89
C PHE A 34 9.19 13.36 9.76
N LYS A 35 7.95 13.10 10.15
CA LYS A 35 6.91 14.12 10.31
C LYS A 35 6.05 13.73 11.50
N GLN A 36 5.57 14.72 12.24
CA GLN A 36 4.62 14.51 13.31
C GLN A 36 3.52 15.55 13.23
N GLY A 37 2.39 15.23 13.84
CA GLY A 37 1.25 16.13 13.96
C GLY A 37 0.28 15.61 14.99
N GLU A 38 -0.76 16.41 15.21
CA GLU A 38 -1.83 16.06 16.14
C GLU A 38 -3.17 16.56 15.62
N SER A 39 -4.21 15.87 16.04
CA SER A 39 -5.59 16.33 15.98
C SER A 39 -6.17 16.41 17.39
N ASN A 40 -7.49 16.61 17.46
CA ASN A 40 -8.24 16.55 18.71
C ASN A 40 -8.12 15.17 19.36
N ASN A 41 -8.20 14.12 18.56
CA ASN A 41 -8.36 12.74 19.07
C ASN A 41 -7.04 11.97 19.14
N ILE A 42 -6.11 12.22 18.22
CA ILE A 42 -4.85 11.47 18.15
C ILE A 42 -3.65 12.39 17.94
N SER A 43 -2.48 11.92 18.37
CA SER A 43 -1.21 12.41 17.86
C SER A 43 -0.55 11.31 17.01
N TRP A 44 0.21 11.71 16.01
CA TRP A 44 0.83 10.79 15.08
C TRP A 44 2.28 11.19 14.80
N LYS A 45 3.09 10.18 14.51
CA LYS A 45 4.48 10.35 14.07
C LYS A 45 4.81 9.35 12.98
N TRP A 46 5.17 9.86 11.82
CA TRP A 46 5.72 9.12 10.69
C TRP A 46 7.24 9.23 10.67
N MET A 47 7.93 8.12 10.43
CA MET A 47 9.40 8.06 10.35
C MET A 47 9.82 7.17 9.20
N HIS A 48 10.73 7.66 8.36
CA HIS A 48 11.51 6.84 7.47
C HIS A 48 12.65 6.19 8.25
N LEU A 49 12.78 4.87 8.18
CA LEU A 49 13.81 4.13 8.88
C LEU A 49 14.96 3.78 7.94
N PRO A 50 16.22 3.97 8.37
CA PRO A 50 17.38 3.68 7.53
C PRO A 50 17.46 2.18 7.24
N MET A 51 17.63 1.84 5.97
CA MET A 51 17.84 0.48 5.50
C MET A 51 19.24 0.34 4.90
N LYS A 52 19.95 -0.74 5.25
CA LYS A 52 21.31 -1.00 4.77
C LYS A 52 21.37 -1.50 3.32
N THR A 53 20.26 -1.97 2.78
CA THR A 53 20.20 -2.59 1.44
C THR A 53 19.47 -1.67 0.47
N GLU A 54 20.06 -1.47 -0.70
CA GLU A 54 19.42 -0.79 -1.83
C GLU A 54 18.10 -1.48 -2.21
N GLY A 55 17.15 -0.69 -2.73
CA GLY A 55 15.84 -1.21 -3.13
C GLY A 55 14.89 -1.56 -1.98
N LYS A 56 15.26 -1.29 -0.72
CA LYS A 56 14.38 -1.51 0.43
C LYS A 56 13.99 -0.19 1.07
N GLN A 57 12.69 0.00 1.29
CA GLN A 57 12.18 1.09 2.11
C GLN A 57 11.48 0.52 3.34
N LEU A 58 11.64 1.19 4.47
CA LEU A 58 10.96 0.87 5.71
C LEU A 58 10.46 2.18 6.33
N SER A 59 9.17 2.24 6.63
CA SER A 59 8.53 3.34 7.31
C SER A 59 7.90 2.84 8.61
N LYS A 60 7.89 3.69 9.64
CA LYS A 60 7.15 3.43 10.88
C LYS A 60 6.16 4.56 11.12
N ILE A 61 4.92 4.20 11.43
CA ILE A 61 3.91 5.13 11.91
C ILE A 61 3.58 4.77 13.35
N VAL A 62 3.55 5.79 14.21
CA VAL A 62 3.12 5.70 15.60
C VAL A 62 1.87 6.55 15.72
N LEU A 63 0.84 5.99 16.36
CA LEU A 63 -0.40 6.69 16.69
C LEU A 63 -0.60 6.62 18.19
N HIS A 64 -1.09 7.71 18.77
CA HIS A 64 -1.38 7.81 20.19
C HIS A 64 -2.78 8.42 20.39
N ASN A 65 -3.63 7.74 21.13
CA ASN A 65 -4.97 8.18 21.49
C ASN A 65 -4.89 9.20 22.64
N LYS A 66 -5.41 10.41 22.41
CA LYS A 66 -5.45 11.50 23.39
C LYS A 66 -6.74 11.53 24.20
N CYS A 67 -7.72 10.70 23.84
CA CYS A 67 -9.05 10.66 24.43
C CYS A 67 -9.10 9.72 25.64
N ASP A 68 -10.07 9.98 26.52
CA ASP A 68 -10.39 9.13 27.66
C ASP A 68 -11.10 7.82 27.26
N LEU A 69 -11.62 7.75 26.03
CA LEU A 69 -12.30 6.58 25.49
C LEU A 69 -11.46 5.88 24.42
N PRO A 70 -11.62 4.55 24.24
CA PRO A 70 -11.03 3.85 23.11
C PRO A 70 -11.53 4.40 21.77
N LEU A 71 -10.63 4.48 20.79
CA LEU A 71 -10.94 4.91 19.43
C LEU A 71 -10.92 3.72 18.47
N HIS A 72 -11.93 3.62 17.60
CA HIS A 72 -11.85 2.76 16.42
C HIS A 72 -11.10 3.51 15.32
N VAL A 73 -9.98 2.95 14.87
CA VAL A 73 -9.10 3.58 13.90
C VAL A 73 -8.98 2.67 12.68
N THR A 74 -9.27 3.22 11.51
CA THR A 74 -8.98 2.60 10.22
C THR A 74 -7.80 3.32 9.58
N ASN A 75 -6.69 2.64 9.36
CA ASN A 75 -5.56 3.16 8.60
C ASN A 75 -5.54 2.56 7.20
N LEU A 76 -5.48 3.42 6.18
CA LEU A 76 -5.31 3.04 4.79
C LEU A 76 -3.94 3.52 4.28
N ILE A 77 -3.17 2.61 3.70
CA ILE A 77 -1.98 2.91 2.90
C ILE A 77 -2.38 2.78 1.44
N ARG A 78 -2.39 3.90 0.72
CA ARG A 78 -2.83 3.99 -0.67
C ARG A 78 -1.65 4.31 -1.59
N PHE A 79 -1.63 3.66 -2.74
CA PHE A 79 -0.67 3.87 -3.80
C PHE A 79 -1.41 4.18 -5.10
N GLU A 80 -0.95 5.20 -5.82
CA GLU A 80 -1.53 5.62 -7.09
C GLU A 80 -0.42 5.83 -8.13
N THR A 81 -0.55 5.23 -9.31
CA THR A 81 0.42 5.38 -10.39
C THR A 81 0.42 6.82 -10.91
N ASN A 82 1.60 7.41 -11.10
CA ASN A 82 1.73 8.78 -11.61
C ASN A 82 1.47 8.88 -13.12
N SER A 83 1.67 7.77 -13.85
CA SER A 83 1.48 7.68 -15.29
C SER A 83 0.32 6.76 -15.64
N LYS A 84 -0.52 7.17 -16.60
CA LYS A 84 -1.55 6.31 -17.21
C LYS A 84 -1.01 5.39 -18.31
N ALA A 85 0.23 5.60 -18.75
CA ALA A 85 0.81 4.87 -19.88
C ALA A 85 1.41 3.52 -19.47
N ASP A 86 1.87 3.40 -18.22
CA ASP A 86 2.49 2.20 -17.68
C ASP A 86 1.64 1.71 -16.51
N ILE A 87 0.70 0.82 -16.81
CA ILE A 87 -0.26 0.32 -15.82
C ILE A 87 0.09 -1.13 -15.45
N PRO A 88 0.53 -1.39 -14.20
CA PRO A 88 1.09 -2.68 -13.79
C PRO A 88 0.05 -3.79 -13.65
N LEU A 89 0.56 -5.02 -13.56
CA LEU A 89 -0.16 -6.12 -12.91
C LEU A 89 0.02 -6.01 -11.40
N VAL A 90 -1.08 -6.02 -10.65
CA VAL A 90 -1.05 -6.00 -9.19
C VAL A 90 -1.84 -7.17 -8.63
N TYR A 91 -1.27 -7.89 -7.68
CA TYR A 91 -1.93 -9.02 -7.03
C TYR A 91 -1.55 -9.16 -5.56
N TYR A 92 -2.42 -9.79 -4.79
CA TYR A 92 -2.15 -10.13 -3.40
C TYR A 92 -1.56 -11.53 -3.30
N SER A 93 -0.40 -11.66 -2.65
CA SER A 93 0.17 -12.96 -2.29
C SER A 93 -0.19 -13.33 -0.86
N VAL A 94 -0.95 -14.41 -0.71
CA VAL A 94 -1.32 -14.98 0.58
C VAL A 94 -0.06 -15.46 1.33
N SER A 95 0.87 -16.13 0.63
CA SER A 95 2.07 -16.70 1.23
C SER A 95 3.02 -15.64 1.79
N LYS A 96 3.07 -14.46 1.15
CA LYS A 96 3.86 -13.32 1.63
C LYS A 96 3.06 -12.32 2.47
N SER A 97 1.73 -12.48 2.53
CA SER A 97 0.80 -11.52 3.14
C SER A 97 1.05 -10.07 2.68
N ALA A 98 1.22 -9.89 1.37
CA ALA A 98 1.73 -8.66 0.77
C ALA A 98 1.16 -8.42 -0.63
N ILE A 99 1.15 -7.17 -1.07
CA ILE A 99 0.83 -6.78 -2.45
C ILE A 99 2.08 -6.90 -3.31
N ILE A 100 1.92 -7.51 -4.48
CA ILE A 100 2.96 -7.64 -5.49
C ILE A 100 2.55 -6.81 -6.69
N LEU A 101 3.47 -6.00 -7.16
CA LEU A 101 3.39 -5.24 -8.38
C LEU A 101 4.41 -5.77 -9.37
N TYR A 102 3.99 -5.93 -10.62
CA TYR A 102 4.87 -6.18 -11.75
C TYR A 102 4.60 -5.15 -12.83
N ASP A 103 5.64 -4.40 -13.20
CA ASP A 103 5.55 -3.31 -14.19
C ASP A 103 5.91 -3.74 -15.62
N GLY A 104 6.14 -5.04 -15.85
CA GLY A 104 6.65 -5.55 -17.13
C GLY A 104 8.16 -5.74 -17.14
N LYS A 105 8.86 -5.28 -16.11
CA LYS A 105 10.30 -5.45 -15.96
C LYS A 105 10.67 -5.96 -14.57
N ASP A 106 10.25 -5.24 -13.54
CA ASP A 106 10.68 -5.46 -12.16
C ASP A 106 9.49 -5.80 -11.27
N TYR A 107 9.75 -6.58 -10.22
CA TYR A 107 8.79 -6.84 -9.16
C TYR A 107 9.01 -5.91 -7.98
N ARG A 108 7.90 -5.46 -7.40
CA ARG A 108 7.88 -4.76 -6.11
C ARG A 108 6.92 -5.44 -5.15
N LEU A 109 7.36 -5.60 -3.91
CA LEU A 109 6.59 -6.19 -2.83
C LEU A 109 6.28 -5.11 -1.79
N PHE A 110 5.01 -4.96 -1.44
CA PHE A 110 4.51 -4.05 -0.42
C PHE A 110 3.89 -4.85 0.72
N GLY A 111 4.47 -4.71 1.91
CA GLY A 111 3.94 -5.35 3.10
C GLY A 111 3.85 -4.37 4.25
N SER A 112 3.05 -4.74 5.25
CA SER A 112 2.95 -3.96 6.48
C SER A 112 2.49 -4.85 7.64
N ILE A 113 2.92 -4.48 8.85
CA ILE A 113 2.61 -5.18 10.10
C ILE A 113 2.42 -4.16 11.21
N SER A 114 1.45 -4.39 12.09
CA SER A 114 1.22 -3.61 13.31
C SER A 114 1.56 -4.43 14.55
N ASP A 115 1.78 -3.75 15.67
CA ASP A 115 1.84 -4.39 16.99
C ASP A 115 0.51 -5.05 17.40
N GLN A 116 -0.60 -4.67 16.76
CA GLN A 116 -1.91 -5.29 16.94
C GLN A 116 -2.24 -6.40 15.92
N GLY A 117 -1.32 -6.72 15.00
CA GLY A 117 -1.49 -7.79 14.02
C GLY A 117 -1.16 -7.42 12.57
N LYS A 118 -1.59 -8.27 11.64
CA LYS A 118 -1.35 -8.09 10.20
C LYS A 118 -2.44 -7.24 9.54
N CYS A 119 -2.12 -6.71 8.35
CA CYS A 119 -3.08 -6.03 7.49
C CYS A 119 -4.33 -6.89 7.25
N GLY A 120 -5.51 -6.32 7.51
CA GLY A 120 -6.77 -7.04 7.48
C GLY A 120 -7.41 -7.07 6.09
N LYS A 121 -7.19 -6.03 5.27
CA LYS A 121 -7.81 -5.91 3.95
C LYS A 121 -6.84 -5.35 2.92
N PHE A 122 -6.97 -5.82 1.69
CA PHE A 122 -6.13 -5.42 0.57
C PHE A 122 -7.00 -5.11 -0.65
N SER A 123 -6.58 -4.14 -1.45
CA SER A 123 -7.15 -3.90 -2.77
C SER A 123 -6.05 -3.80 -3.82
N THR A 124 -6.26 -4.48 -4.94
CA THR A 124 -5.37 -4.41 -6.11
C THR A 124 -5.82 -3.38 -7.13
N ARG A 125 -6.85 -2.58 -6.81
CA ARG A 125 -7.36 -1.46 -7.61
C ARG A 125 -7.18 -0.15 -6.86
N LEU A 126 -7.21 0.95 -7.62
CA LEU A 126 -7.21 2.29 -7.04
C LEU A 126 -8.42 2.46 -6.11
N ILE A 127 -8.13 2.87 -4.89
CA ILE A 127 -9.14 3.13 -3.87
C ILE A 127 -9.62 4.56 -4.04
N ASN A 128 -10.94 4.72 -4.23
CA ASN A 128 -11.58 6.04 -4.25
C ASN A 128 -11.75 6.52 -2.81
N MET A 129 -11.09 7.64 -2.48
CA MET A 129 -11.06 8.16 -1.12
C MET A 129 -12.42 8.62 -0.61
N ASP A 130 -13.27 9.20 -1.46
CA ASP A 130 -14.61 9.64 -1.06
C ASP A 130 -15.50 8.44 -0.67
N ASN A 131 -15.43 7.36 -1.45
CA ASN A 131 -16.17 6.13 -1.16
C ASN A 131 -15.67 5.47 0.13
N TRP A 132 -14.34 5.40 0.30
CA TRP A 132 -13.72 4.82 1.48
C TRP A 132 -14.00 5.63 2.75
N ALA A 133 -13.97 6.95 2.66
CA ALA A 133 -14.34 7.87 3.73
C ALA A 133 -15.78 7.65 4.20
N ARG A 134 -16.71 7.42 3.25
CA ARG A 134 -18.11 7.06 3.53
C ARG A 134 -18.32 5.64 4.08
N GLY A 135 -17.25 4.88 4.31
CA GLY A 135 -17.34 3.52 4.87
C GLY A 135 -17.66 2.44 3.83
N THR A 136 -17.47 2.72 2.55
CA THR A 136 -17.59 1.68 1.51
C THR A 136 -16.51 0.63 1.73
N THR A 137 -16.91 -0.65 1.77
CA THR A 137 -15.98 -1.77 1.88
C THR A 137 -14.98 -1.75 0.73
N LEU A 138 -13.70 -1.99 1.02
CA LEU A 138 -12.70 -2.16 -0.01
C LEU A 138 -13.08 -3.34 -0.91
N PRO A 139 -13.11 -3.17 -2.25
CA PRO A 139 -13.34 -4.28 -3.15
C PRO A 139 -12.17 -5.25 -3.02
N PHE A 140 -12.41 -6.41 -2.41
CA PHE A 140 -11.43 -7.47 -2.37
C PHE A 140 -11.35 -8.11 -3.75
N GLN A 141 -10.34 -7.68 -4.50
CA GLN A 141 -9.99 -8.29 -5.77
C GLN A 141 -8.54 -8.74 -5.67
N PRO A 142 -8.27 -10.05 -5.72
CA PRO A 142 -6.94 -10.59 -5.44
C PRO A 142 -5.93 -10.27 -6.55
N LEU A 143 -6.41 -9.90 -7.74
CA LEU A 143 -5.57 -9.59 -8.88
C LEU A 143 -6.24 -8.59 -9.82
N THR A 144 -5.47 -7.62 -10.31
CA THR A 144 -5.88 -6.68 -11.35
C THR A 144 -4.76 -6.49 -12.38
N LYS A 145 -5.08 -6.74 -13.65
CA LYS A 145 -4.23 -6.39 -14.80
C LYS A 145 -4.53 -4.95 -15.22
N GLY A 146 -3.50 -4.13 -15.35
CA GLY A 146 -3.69 -2.71 -15.65
C GLY A 146 -4.28 -1.97 -14.45
N SER A 147 -3.69 -2.12 -13.27
CA SER A 147 -4.10 -1.40 -12.09
C SER A 147 -3.46 -0.01 -11.96
N ASN A 148 -4.26 1.04 -11.84
CA ASN A 148 -3.78 2.41 -11.59
C ASN A 148 -3.53 2.73 -10.11
N GLY A 149 -3.65 1.76 -9.22
CA GLY A 149 -3.36 1.93 -7.80
C GLY A 149 -3.73 0.73 -6.96
N TRP A 150 -3.29 0.73 -5.71
CA TRP A 150 -3.53 -0.36 -4.78
C TRP A 150 -3.50 0.15 -3.35
N GLY A 151 -3.90 -0.68 -2.40
CA GLY A 151 -3.81 -0.27 -1.01
C GLY A 151 -4.05 -1.37 0.01
N MET A 152 -3.70 -1.03 1.24
CA MET A 152 -3.68 -1.90 2.42
C MET A 152 -4.42 -1.21 3.55
N GLU A 153 -5.35 -1.90 4.19
CA GLU A 153 -6.16 -1.35 5.28
C GLU A 153 -6.00 -2.15 6.57
N PHE A 154 -5.87 -1.41 7.66
CA PHE A 154 -5.76 -1.86 9.03
C PHE A 154 -6.95 -1.31 9.80
N ASP A 155 -7.70 -2.18 10.44
CA ASP A 155 -8.75 -1.81 11.41
C ASP A 155 -8.31 -2.26 12.78
N PHE A 156 -8.32 -1.37 13.76
CA PHE A 156 -7.97 -1.69 15.13
C PHE A 156 -8.65 -0.75 16.13
N ILE A 157 -8.67 -1.19 17.39
CA ILE A 157 -9.15 -0.39 18.52
C ILE A 157 -7.92 0.10 19.27
N LEU A 158 -7.79 1.41 19.39
CA LEU A 158 -6.72 2.07 20.13
C LEU A 158 -7.24 2.44 21.53
N PRO A 159 -6.79 1.75 22.60
CA PRO A 159 -7.24 2.06 23.96
C PRO A 159 -7.00 3.53 24.37
N SER A 160 -7.76 4.00 25.35
CA SER A 160 -7.60 5.31 25.99
C SER A 160 -6.16 5.56 26.40
N HIS A 161 -5.63 6.76 26.10
CA HIS A 161 -4.27 7.20 26.45
C HIS A 161 -3.13 6.25 26.03
N SER A 162 -3.36 5.40 25.02
CA SER A 162 -2.41 4.38 24.59
C SER A 162 -1.83 4.67 23.22
N SER A 163 -0.75 3.96 22.89
CA SER A 163 -0.07 4.08 21.60
C SER A 163 -0.03 2.74 20.88
N THR A 164 -0.06 2.80 19.57
CA THR A 164 0.16 1.68 18.65
C THR A 164 1.17 2.11 17.59
N PHE A 165 1.75 1.14 16.89
CA PHE A 165 2.56 1.42 15.74
C PHE A 165 2.42 0.35 14.66
N PHE A 166 2.75 0.74 13.44
CA PHE A 166 2.92 -0.20 12.34
C PHE A 166 4.13 0.15 11.50
N TYR A 167 4.70 -0.89 10.91
CA TYR A 167 5.78 -0.82 9.95
C TYR A 167 5.23 -1.11 8.57
N GLU A 168 5.63 -0.30 7.60
CA GLU A 168 5.40 -0.54 6.18
C GLU A 168 6.74 -0.72 5.49
N TRP A 169 6.84 -1.74 4.63
CA TRP A 169 8.05 -1.99 3.86
C TRP A 169 7.74 -2.15 2.37
N GLU A 170 8.68 -1.66 1.56
CA GLU A 170 8.77 -1.90 0.13
C GLU A 170 10.06 -2.64 -0.15
N LEU A 171 9.99 -3.71 -0.95
CA LEU A 171 11.16 -4.39 -1.49
C LEU A 171 11.08 -4.35 -3.02
N LYS A 172 12.08 -3.73 -3.64
CA LYS A 172 12.39 -3.81 -5.07
C LYS A 172 13.40 -4.92 -5.25
N SER A 173 13.11 -5.91 -6.09
CA SER A 173 14.09 -6.94 -6.41
C SER A 173 13.78 -7.58 -7.76
N GLU A 174 14.83 -7.69 -8.56
CA GLU A 174 14.93 -8.47 -9.78
C GLU A 174 14.97 -9.99 -9.50
N HIS A 175 15.02 -10.43 -8.24
CA HIS A 175 15.18 -11.83 -7.84
C HIS A 175 14.11 -12.27 -6.84
N LEU A 176 12.86 -11.91 -7.09
CA LEU A 176 11.73 -12.54 -6.41
C LEU A 176 11.36 -13.84 -7.16
N TYR A 177 12.30 -14.78 -7.26
CA TYR A 177 12.17 -15.98 -8.10
C TYR A 177 10.91 -16.83 -7.77
N GLU A 178 10.51 -16.90 -6.49
CA GLU A 178 9.26 -17.55 -6.05
C GLU A 178 7.98 -16.79 -6.48
N ILE A 179 8.10 -15.49 -6.74
CA ILE A 179 7.00 -14.63 -7.21
C ILE A 179 6.80 -14.76 -8.71
N GLU A 180 7.87 -15.04 -9.47
CA GLU A 180 7.86 -15.26 -10.92
C GLU A 180 7.06 -16.51 -11.31
N GLU A 181 7.12 -17.57 -10.50
CA GLU A 181 6.34 -18.80 -10.73
C GLU A 181 4.83 -18.54 -10.57
N LEU A 182 4.43 -17.85 -9.48
CA LEU A 182 3.04 -17.41 -9.27
C LEU A 182 2.58 -16.42 -10.35
N HIS A 183 3.46 -15.52 -10.78
CA HIS A 183 3.19 -14.58 -11.85
C HIS A 183 2.91 -15.28 -13.18
N SER A 184 3.74 -16.28 -13.53
CA SER A 184 3.57 -17.07 -14.74
C SER A 184 2.23 -17.82 -14.73
N GLN A 185 1.85 -18.39 -13.58
CA GLN A 185 0.54 -19.02 -13.41
C GLN A 185 -0.63 -18.02 -13.58
N TYR A 186 -0.51 -16.80 -13.04
CA TYR A 186 -1.52 -15.77 -13.21
C TYR A 186 -1.59 -15.21 -14.63
N GLN A 187 -0.46 -15.01 -15.31
CA GLN A 187 -0.45 -14.59 -16.71
C GLN A 187 -1.17 -15.61 -17.60
N LEU A 188 -0.92 -16.91 -17.38
CA LEU A 188 -1.60 -18.00 -18.08
C LEU A 188 -3.12 -18.01 -17.80
N LEU A 189 -3.53 -17.81 -16.54
CA LEU A 189 -4.94 -17.79 -16.14
C LEU A 189 -5.72 -16.57 -16.66
N LEU A 190 -5.07 -15.42 -16.79
CA LEU A 190 -5.70 -14.18 -17.26
C LEU A 190 -5.78 -14.08 -18.78
N GLY A 191 -5.16 -15.02 -19.49
CA GLY A 191 -5.10 -15.09 -20.93
C GLY A 191 -4.26 -13.96 -21.55
N GLU A 192 -3.54 -14.32 -22.61
CA GLU A 192 -3.23 -13.34 -23.64
C GLU A 192 -4.56 -12.74 -24.10
N LYS A 193 -4.68 -11.40 -24.07
CA LYS A 193 -5.72 -10.77 -24.87
C LYS A 193 -5.42 -11.15 -26.31
N VAL A 194 -6.13 -12.15 -26.81
CA VAL A 194 -6.29 -12.41 -28.23
C VAL A 194 -6.50 -11.06 -28.88
N HIS A 195 -5.50 -10.59 -29.62
CA HIS A 195 -5.72 -9.58 -30.64
C HIS A 195 -6.60 -10.26 -31.68
N SER A 196 -7.91 -10.25 -31.46
CA SER A 196 -8.88 -10.63 -32.47
C SER A 196 -9.20 -9.41 -33.31
N ASN A 197 -8.79 -9.52 -34.57
CA ASN A 197 -9.33 -8.85 -35.77
C ASN A 197 -8.89 -7.38 -35.93
N LYS A 198 -8.23 -6.96 -37.01
CA LYS A 198 -8.18 -7.40 -38.41
C LYS A 198 -6.85 -6.98 -39.03
#